data_AF-A0A419FYK9-F1
#
_entry.id   AF-A0A419FYK9-F1
#
_cell.length_a   1.000
_cell.length_b   1.000
_cell.length_c   1.000
_cell.angle_alpha   90.00
_cell.angle_beta   90.00
_cell.angle_gamma   90.00
#
_symmetry.space_group_name_H-M   'P 1'
#
loop_
_entity.id
_entity.type
_entity.pdbx_description
1 polymer ?
#
loop_
_entity_poly.entity_id
_entity_poly.type
_entity_poly.pdbx_seq_one_letter_code
_entity_poly.pdbx_strand_id
1 'polypeptide(L)'
;MTVKDQDGKVLFSETKNYEVFDLHLPSNKEGWMGFDDWDLTAMTHINLGLEPLQTDSLTFVVPLKENTKSATIEATYKFTYEEGDSANWKTVSKKVEF
;
A
#
# COMPACT_ATOMS: atom_id res chain seq x y z
N MET A 1 -2.59 -0.01 7.66
CA MET A 1 -3.43 0.70 8.64
C MET A 1 -3.82 -0.29 9.72
N THR A 2 -3.75 0.13 10.98
CA THR A 2 -4.11 -0.69 12.13
C THR A 2 -5.02 0.11 13.04
N VAL A 3 -6.09 -0.51 13.54
CA VAL A 3 -7.02 0.07 14.51
C VAL A 3 -6.92 -0.72 15.80
N LYS A 4 -6.69 -0.03 16.91
CA LYS A 4 -6.59 -0.60 18.26
C LYS A 4 -7.64 0.03 19.17
N ASP A 5 -8.19 -0.76 20.10
CA ASP A 5 -9.06 -0.21 21.17
C ASP A 5 -8.24 0.50 22.27
N GLN A 6 -8.94 0.99 23.30
CA GLN A 6 -8.32 1.67 24.45
C GLN A 6 -7.31 0.81 25.22
N ASP A 7 -7.43 -0.53 25.14
CA ASP A 7 -6.55 -1.47 25.84
C ASP A 7 -5.38 -1.90 24.95
N GLY A 8 -5.26 -1.34 23.74
CA GLY A 8 -4.22 -1.64 22.77
C GLY A 8 -4.48 -2.90 21.95
N LYS A 9 -5.64 -3.55 22.10
CA LYS A 9 -6.01 -4.74 21.33
C LYS A 9 -6.31 -4.33 19.90
N VAL A 10 -5.71 -5.04 18.94
CA VAL A 10 -5.99 -4.84 17.52
C VAL A 10 -7.42 -5.28 17.21
N LEU A 11 -8.22 -4.35 16.70
CA LEU A 11 -9.58 -4.58 16.21
C LEU A 11 -9.58 -4.86 14.71
N PHE A 12 -8.69 -4.20 13.97
CA PHE A 12 -8.61 -4.30 12.51
C PHE A 12 -7.19 -3.97 12.03
N SER A 13 -6.75 -4.61 10.96
CA SER A 13 -5.50 -4.29 10.29
C SER A 13 -5.62 -4.59 8.81
N GLU A 14 -5.17 -3.67 7.97
CA GLU A 14 -5.22 -3.79 6.51
C GLU A 14 -3.95 -3.22 5.88
N THR A 15 -3.47 -3.84 4.81
CA THR A 15 -2.29 -3.38 4.07
C THR A 15 -2.65 -3.27 2.60
N LYS A 16 -2.60 -2.05 2.07
CA LYS A 16 -2.70 -1.82 0.62
C LYS A 16 -1.29 -1.59 0.07
N ASN A 17 -0.95 -2.37 -0.95
CA ASN A 17 0.29 -2.22 -1.70
C ASN A 17 0.03 -1.36 -2.93
N TYR A 18 1.00 -0.54 -3.29
CA TYR A 18 1.06 0.16 -4.57
C TYR A 18 2.33 -0.30 -5.27
N GLU A 19 2.20 -0.67 -6.53
CA GLU A 19 3.32 -1.16 -7.33
C GLU A 19 3.54 -0.20 -8.48
N VAL A 20 4.66 0.52 -8.43
CA VAL A 20 5.05 1.43 -9.52
C VAL A 20 5.71 0.58 -10.61
N PHE A 21 4.90 -0.03 -11.48
CA PHE A 21 5.38 -0.63 -12.72
C PHE A 21 5.32 0.40 -13.85
N ASP A 22 6.27 1.32 -13.87
CA ASP A 22 6.52 2.14 -15.06
C ASP A 22 7.87 1.75 -15.66
N LEU A 23 7.91 0.55 -16.25
CA LEU A 23 9.03 0.15 -17.10
C LEU A 23 8.85 0.82 -18.46
N HIS A 24 9.31 2.06 -18.58
CA HIS A 24 9.63 2.67 -19.86
C HIS A 24 10.88 1.98 -20.42
N LEU A 25 10.73 0.78 -20.98
CA LEU A 25 11.77 0.22 -21.84
C LEU A 25 11.74 1.05 -23.14
N PRO A 26 12.85 1.73 -23.51
CA PRO A 26 12.93 2.36 -24.81
C PRO A 26 12.77 1.24 -25.84
N SER A 27 11.63 1.27 -26.51
CA SER A 27 11.21 0.35 -27.56
C SER A 27 12.37 -0.11 -28.44
N ASN A 28 12.54 -1.43 -28.53
CA ASN A 28 13.24 -2.14 -29.60
C ASN A 28 14.62 -1.62 -30.01
N LYS A 29 15.59 -1.62 -29.10
CA LYS A 29 16.99 -1.77 -29.53
C LYS A 29 17.31 -3.25 -29.68
N GLU A 30 17.52 -3.67 -30.93
CA GLU A 30 18.06 -4.99 -31.27
C GLU A 30 19.29 -5.29 -30.38
N GLY A 31 19.19 -6.37 -29.60
CA GLY A 31 20.30 -6.89 -28.79
C GLY A 31 20.49 -6.28 -27.40
N TRP A 32 19.57 -5.47 -26.88
CA TRP A 32 19.66 -4.98 -25.50
C TRP A 32 18.70 -5.72 -24.56
N MET A 33 19.34 -6.50 -23.68
CA MET A 33 18.78 -7.34 -22.61
C MET A 33 18.16 -8.67 -23.09
N GLY A 34 18.70 -9.77 -22.56
CA GLY A 34 18.22 -11.14 -22.77
C GLY A 34 16.82 -11.34 -22.18
N PHE A 35 15.83 -10.78 -22.85
CA PHE A 35 14.41 -10.90 -22.57
C PHE A 35 13.72 -11.90 -23.51
N ASP A 36 14.48 -12.70 -24.26
CA ASP A 36 13.93 -13.72 -25.17
C ASP A 36 13.04 -14.76 -24.44
N ASP A 37 13.16 -14.88 -23.12
CA ASP A 37 12.36 -15.78 -22.28
C ASP A 37 11.15 -15.10 -21.60
N TRP A 38 11.04 -13.76 -21.66
CA TRP A 38 9.90 -13.03 -21.08
C TRP A 38 9.00 -12.56 -22.20
N ASP A 39 7.93 -13.32 -22.43
CA ASP A 39 6.86 -13.00 -23.37
C ASP A 39 6.05 -11.80 -22.85
N LEU A 40 6.66 -10.61 -22.90
CA LEU A 40 6.05 -9.31 -22.56
C LEU A 40 5.08 -8.92 -23.69
N THR A 41 4.02 -9.71 -23.86
CA THR A 41 2.88 -9.42 -24.75
C THR A 41 1.93 -8.38 -24.17
N ALA A 42 2.20 -7.89 -22.96
CA ALA A 42 1.41 -6.86 -22.29
C ALA A 42 1.65 -5.47 -22.95
N MET A 43 0.99 -5.24 -24.08
CA MET A 43 0.90 -3.92 -24.74
C MET A 43 0.00 -2.92 -23.99
N THR A 44 -0.57 -3.32 -22.85
CA THR A 44 -1.49 -2.49 -22.05
C THR A 44 -0.77 -2.00 -20.82
N HIS A 45 -0.68 -0.69 -20.62
CA HIS A 45 -0.18 -0.12 -19.37
C HIS A 45 -1.09 -0.54 -18.21
N ILE A 46 -0.55 -1.34 -17.28
CA ILE A 46 -1.21 -1.65 -16.01
C ILE A 46 -0.53 -0.79 -14.94
N ASN A 47 -1.10 0.38 -14.64
CA ASN A 47 -0.64 1.18 -13.51
C ASN A 47 -1.26 0.64 -12.22
N LEU A 48 -0.44 0.00 -11.37
CA LEU A 48 -0.82 -0.44 -10.02
C LEU A 48 -0.30 0.53 -8.95
N GLY A 49 0.25 1.67 -9.37
CA GLY A 49 0.77 2.72 -8.52
C GLY A 49 -0.30 3.71 -8.07
N LEU A 50 0.10 4.64 -7.20
CA LEU A 50 -0.69 5.84 -6.93
C LEU A 50 -0.59 6.78 -8.14
N GLU A 51 -1.73 7.18 -8.68
CA GLU A 51 -1.78 8.19 -9.73
C GLU A 51 -1.17 9.52 -9.22
N PRO A 52 -0.25 10.15 -9.96
CA PRO A 52 0.41 11.37 -9.53
C PRO A 52 -0.60 12.46 -9.16
N LEU A 53 -0.41 13.08 -8.00
CA LEU A 53 -1.24 14.16 -7.47
C LEU A 53 -2.71 13.80 -7.22
N GLN A 54 -3.09 12.53 -7.37
CA GLN A 54 -4.41 12.05 -7.02
C GLN A 54 -4.38 11.39 -5.65
N THR A 55 -5.38 11.68 -4.83
CA THR A 55 -5.55 11.04 -3.53
C THR A 55 -6.33 9.75 -3.72
N ASP A 56 -5.76 8.63 -3.29
CA ASP A 56 -6.53 7.40 -3.14
C ASP A 56 -7.31 7.40 -1.82
N SER A 57 -8.48 6.78 -1.82
CA SER A 57 -9.36 6.73 -0.66
C SER A 57 -9.94 5.32 -0.48
N LEU A 58 -9.91 4.85 0.76
CA LEU A 58 -10.55 3.61 1.17
C LEU A 58 -11.40 3.85 2.42
N THR A 59 -12.58 3.26 2.44
CA THR A 59 -13.49 3.31 3.59
C THR A 59 -13.64 1.91 4.18
N PHE A 60 -13.42 1.81 5.49
CA PHE A 60 -13.59 0.56 6.25
C PHE A 60 -14.64 0.76 7.34
N VAL A 61 -15.48 -0.25 7.54
CA VAL A 61 -16.42 -0.31 8.66
C VAL A 61 -15.87 -1.29 9.69
N VAL A 62 -15.43 -0.78 10.84
CA VAL A 62 -14.88 -1.60 11.92
C VAL A 62 -15.91 -1.69 13.05
N PRO A 63 -16.54 -2.86 13.28
CA PRO A 63 -17.49 -3.02 14.37
C PRO A 63 -16.76 -2.93 15.71
N LEU A 64 -17.32 -2.15 16.63
CA LEU A 64 -16.79 -1.97 17.98
C LEU A 64 -17.58 -2.82 18.96
N LYS A 65 -16.94 -3.18 20.09
CA LYS A 65 -17.66 -3.79 21.20
C LYS A 65 -18.40 -2.71 21.98
N GLU A 66 -19.48 -3.09 22.65
CA GLU A 66 -20.31 -2.18 23.44
C GLU A 66 -19.52 -1.38 24.48
N ASN A 67 -18.43 -1.95 25.01
CA ASN A 67 -17.57 -1.33 26.02
C ASN A 67 -16.37 -0.56 25.45
N THR A 68 -16.23 -0.43 24.12
CA THR A 68 -15.15 0.34 23.51
C THR A 68 -15.38 1.83 23.71
N LYS A 69 -14.46 2.50 24.42
CA LYS A 69 -14.52 3.94 24.72
C LYS A 69 -13.71 4.80 23.77
N SER A 70 -12.66 4.22 23.19
CA SER A 70 -11.84 4.91 22.21
C SER A 70 -11.16 3.92 21.28
N ALA A 71 -10.86 4.38 20.07
CA ALA A 71 -10.04 3.66 19.12
C ALA A 71 -8.88 4.54 18.65
N THR A 72 -7.70 3.94 18.52
CA THR A 72 -6.53 4.56 17.89
C THR A 72 -6.37 3.98 16.50
N ILE A 73 -6.38 4.85 15.49
CA ILE A 73 -6.18 4.50 14.08
C ILE A 73 -4.77 4.92 13.72
N GLU A 74 -3.93 3.97 13.32
CA GLU A 74 -2.56 4.19 12.89
C GLU A 74 -2.39 3.80 11.42
N ALA A 75 -1.92 4.73 10.60
CA ALA A 75 -1.59 4.50 9.21
C ALA A 75 -0.09 4.72 9.00
N THR A 76 0.62 3.66 8.65
CA THR A 76 2.05 3.69 8.30
C THR A 76 2.20 3.56 6.79
N TYR A 77 2.86 4.54 6.18
CA TYR A 77 3.37 4.44 4.82
C TYR A 77 4.72 3.74 4.87
N LYS A 78 4.84 2.62 4.14
CA LYS A 78 6.06 1.82 4.07
C LYS A 78 6.57 1.81 2.64
N PHE A 79 7.87 1.97 2.50
CA PHE A 79 8.57 1.73 1.25
C PHE A 79 9.22 0.34 1.34
N THR A 80 8.93 -0.54 0.39
CA THR A 80 9.55 -1.86 0.30
C THR A 80 10.53 -1.82 -0.87
N TYR A 81 11.82 -1.99 -0.59
CA TYR A 81 12.88 -1.98 -1.60
C TYR A 81 12.94 -3.33 -2.30
N GLU A 82 12.98 -4.40 -1.51
CA GLU A 82 12.98 -5.80 -1.93
C GLU A 82 12.26 -6.65 -0.88
N GLU A 83 12.02 -7.93 -1.18
CA GLU A 83 11.34 -8.82 -0.24
C GLU A 83 12.13 -8.91 1.08
N GLY A 84 11.48 -8.55 2.18
CA GLY A 84 12.10 -8.52 3.50
C GLY A 84 12.85 -7.23 3.85
N ASP A 85 13.16 -6.36 2.87
CA ASP A 85 13.76 -5.05 3.10
C ASP A 85 12.74 -3.92 2.90
N SER A 86 12.33 -3.31 4.02
CA SER A 86 11.36 -2.23 4.02
C SER A 86 11.70 -1.16 5.06
N ALA A 87 11.36 0.07 4.73
CA ALA A 87 11.46 1.21 5.62
C ALA A 87 10.09 1.82 5.89
N ASN A 88 9.80 2.09 7.16
CA ASN A 88 8.65 2.92 7.53
C ASN A 88 8.98 4.38 7.20
N TRP A 89 8.31 4.94 6.20
CA TRP A 89 8.55 6.31 5.76
C TRP A 89 7.86 7.33 6.66
N LYS A 90 6.58 7.08 6.98
CA LYS A 90 5.77 7.98 7.81
C LYS A 90 4.66 7.22 8.50
N THR A 91 4.43 7.53 9.77
CA THR A 91 3.26 7.05 10.51
C THR A 91 2.40 8.23 10.90
N VAL A 92 1.09 8.11 10.69
CA VAL A 92 0.09 9.06 11.14
C VAL A 92 -0.85 8.31 12.07
N SER A 93 -1.15 8.91 13.22
CA SER A 93 -2.05 8.32 14.21
C SER A 93 -3.15 9.31 14.57
N LYS A 94 -4.36 8.79 14.78
CA LYS A 94 -5.51 9.56 15.26
C LYS A 94 -6.28 8.75 16.29
N LYS A 95 -6.56 9.35 17.43
CA LYS A 95 -7.47 8.80 18.44
C LYS A 95 -8.88 9.32 18.20
N VAL A 96 -9.86 8.44 18.35
CA VAL A 96 -11.30 8.73 18.31
C VAL A 96 -11.90 8.27 19.62
N GLU A 97 -12.74 9.11 20.23
CA GLU A 97 -13.45 8.83 21.48
C GLU A 97 -14.95 8.74 21.20
N PHE A 98 -15.65 7.88 21.95
CA PHE A 98 -17.08 7.57 21.78
C PHE A 98 -17.86 7.85 23.07
#